data_AF-A0A7W1AJC4-F1
#
_entry.id   AF-A0A7W1AJC4-F1
#
_cell.length_a   1.000
_cell.length_b   1.000
_cell.length_c   1.000
_cell.angle_alpha   90.00
_cell.angle_beta   90.00
_cell.angle_gamma   90.00
#
_symmetry.space_group_name_H-M   'P 1'
#
loop_
_entity.id
_entity.type
_entity.pdbx_description
1 polymer ?
#
loop_
_entity_poly.entity_id
_entity_poly.type
_entity_poly.pdbx_seq_one_letter_code
_entity_poly.pdbx_strand_id
1 'polypeptide(L)' 'MFKPGVTTEATEGLLFVIGRNASLCVIRAGDALLIPKGPADDAIYLGLLDATPCFARWLGDDPIPAGCEVAPLRQL' A
#
# COMPACT_ATOMS: atom_id res chain seq x y z
N MET A 1 10.60 5.17 -9.73
CA MET A 1 9.89 6.37 -10.22
C MET A 1 8.39 6.16 -10.08
N PHE A 2 7.70 7.11 -9.44
CA PHE A 2 6.24 7.11 -9.30
C PHE A 2 5.57 7.88 -10.45
N LYS A 3 4.54 7.29 -11.06
CA LYS A 3 3.73 7.88 -12.14
C LYS A 3 2.26 7.84 -11.74
N PRO A 4 1.62 8.98 -11.42
CA PRO A 4 0.20 9.03 -11.09
C PRO A 4 -0.69 8.46 -12.20
N GLY A 5 -1.82 7.86 -11.82
CA GLY A 5 -2.80 7.31 -12.75
C GLY A 5 -4.24 7.62 -12.32
N VAL A 6 -5.19 7.46 -13.25
CA VAL A 6 -6.62 7.74 -13.02
C VAL A 6 -7.43 6.46 -12.94
N THR A 7 -7.13 5.47 -13.79
CA THR A 7 -7.77 4.15 -13.82
C THR A 7 -6.75 3.07 -14.21
N THR A 8 -7.09 1.81 -13.94
CA THR A 8 -6.29 0.63 -14.29
C THR A 8 -7.19 -0.60 -14.44
N GLU A 9 -6.77 -1.58 -15.23
CA GLU A 9 -7.39 -2.93 -15.27
C GLU A 9 -6.73 -3.89 -14.26
N ALA A 10 -5.67 -3.46 -13.57
CA ALA A 10 -4.97 -4.29 -12.61
C ALA A 10 -5.86 -4.61 -11.39
N THR A 11 -5.96 -5.89 -11.07
CA THR A 11 -6.71 -6.41 -9.91
C THR A 11 -5.84 -6.59 -8.67
N GLU A 12 -4.52 -6.39 -8.78
CA GLU A 12 -3.55 -6.50 -7.70
C GLU A 12 -2.36 -5.57 -7.90
N GLY A 13 -1.67 -5.21 -6.81
CA GLY A 13 -0.49 -4.34 -6.85
C GLY A 13 0.05 -4.03 -5.45
N LEU A 14 0.93 -3.03 -5.37
CA LEU A 14 1.40 -2.49 -4.09
C LEU A 14 0.25 -1.80 -3.37
N LEU A 15 0.02 -2.16 -2.12
CA LEU A 15 -1.14 -1.75 -1.35
C LEU A 15 -0.73 -0.81 -0.21
N PHE A 16 -1.04 0.46 -0.39
CA PHE A 16 -0.88 1.52 0.58
C PHE A 16 -2.08 1.52 1.52
N VAL A 17 -1.95 0.76 2.61
CA VAL A 17 -3.01 0.62 3.59
C VAL A 17 -2.92 1.74 4.62
N ILE A 18 -3.96 2.56 4.68
CA ILE A 18 -4.07 3.74 5.53
C ILE A 18 -5.11 3.43 6.63
N GLY A 19 -4.72 3.58 7.88
CA GLY A 19 -5.61 3.45 9.04
C GLY A 19 -5.73 4.75 9.82
N ARG A 20 -6.61 4.79 10.83
CA ARG A 20 -6.91 6.00 11.62
C ARG A 20 -5.69 6.74 12.18
N ASN A 21 -4.67 5.98 12.59
CA ASN A 21 -3.38 6.48 13.09
C ASN A 21 -2.18 5.90 12.31
N ALA A 22 -2.41 5.27 11.16
CA ALA A 22 -1.42 4.52 10.40
C ALA A 22 -1.30 5.09 8.99
N SER A 23 -0.12 5.60 8.66
CA SER A 23 0.11 6.19 7.35
C SER A 23 0.37 5.16 6.26
N LEU A 24 1.02 4.03 6.62
CA LEU A 24 1.31 2.94 5.69
C LEU A 24 1.53 1.62 6.45
N CYS A 25 0.91 0.54 5.96
CA CYS A 25 1.29 -0.82 6.35
C CYS A 25 2.44 -1.31 5.46
N VAL A 26 3.47 -1.89 6.07
CA VAL A 26 4.68 -2.41 5.40
C VAL A 26 5.02 -3.81 5.90
N ILE A 27 5.75 -4.60 5.13
CA ILE A 27 6.32 -5.88 5.53
C ILE A 27 7.82 -5.68 5.74
N ARG A 28 8.37 -6.28 6.79
CA ARG A 28 9.80 -6.31 7.05
C ARG A 28 10.47 -7.44 6.27
N ALA A 29 11.46 -7.11 5.44
CA ALA A 29 12.29 -8.05 4.72
C ALA A 29 13.77 -7.82 5.08
N GLY A 30 14.24 -8.49 6.12
CA GLY A 30 15.53 -8.20 6.74
C GLY A 30 15.52 -6.81 7.38
N ASP A 31 16.45 -5.95 6.97
CA ASP A 31 16.54 -4.56 7.44
C ASP A 31 15.70 -3.58 6.60
N ALA A 32 15.06 -4.06 5.52
CA ALA A 32 14.25 -3.23 4.63
C ALA A 32 12.75 -3.28 4.98
N LEU A 33 12.07 -2.14 4.80
CA LEU A 33 10.61 -2.05 4.82
C LEU A 33 10.09 -2.07 3.38
N LEU A 34 9.17 -2.97 3.09
CA LEU A 34 8.57 -3.12 1.77
C LEU A 34 7.06 -2.90 1.84
N ILE A 35 6.49 -2.35 0.78
CA ILE A 35 5.03 -2.20 0.68
C ILE A 35 4.44 -3.57 0.28
N PRO A 36 3.43 -4.08 1.00
CA PRO A 36 2.82 -5.36 0.68
C PRO A 36 2.16 -5.32 -0.71
N LYS A 37 2.16 -6.47 -1.39
CA LYS A 37 1.32 -6.68 -2.57
C LYS A 37 0.01 -7.34 -2.14
N GLY A 38 -1.09 -6.93 -2.77
CA GLY A 38 -2.41 -7.51 -2.49
C GLY A 38 -3.46 -7.13 -3.52
N PRO A 39 -4.68 -7.65 -3.36
CA PRO A 39 -5.79 -7.35 -4.25
C PRO A 39 -6.19 -5.86 -4.18
N ALA A 40 -6.72 -5.35 -5.28
CA ALA A 40 -7.17 -3.97 -5.44
C ALA A 40 -8.64 -3.75 -5.01
N ASP A 41 -9.28 -4.75 -4.41
CA ASP A 41 -10.67 -4.67 -3.94
C ASP A 41 -10.84 -3.49 -2.98
N ASP A 42 -11.86 -2.67 -3.24
CA ASP A 42 -12.20 -1.45 -2.49
C ASP A 42 -11.01 -0.47 -2.30
N ALA A 43 -10.08 -0.46 -3.27
CA ALA A 43 -8.89 0.39 -3.24
C ALA A 43 -8.88 1.43 -4.37
N ILE A 44 -8.30 2.59 -4.10
CA ILE A 44 -8.11 3.69 -5.05
C ILE A 44 -6.79 3.47 -5.79
N TYR A 45 -6.84 3.39 -7.11
CA TYR A 45 -5.64 3.36 -7.93
C TYR A 45 -4.87 4.69 -7.84
N LEU A 46 -3.58 4.62 -7.51
CA LEU A 46 -2.72 5.79 -7.37
C LEU A 46 -1.85 6.02 -8.60
N GLY A 47 -1.56 4.96 -9.37
CA GLY A 47 -0.58 5.00 -10.45
C GLY A 47 0.41 3.83 -10.40
N LEU A 48 1.58 4.04 -10.99
CA LEU A 48 2.66 3.06 -11.03
C LEU A 48 3.84 3.52 -10.16
N LEU A 49 4.40 2.64 -9.34
CA LEU A 49 5.72 2.80 -8.73
C LEU A 49 6.66 1.78 -9.35
N ASP A 50 7.68 2.23 -10.06
CA ASP A 50 8.66 1.35 -10.71
C ASP A 50 7.99 0.27 -11.57
N ALA A 51 7.06 0.72 -12.41
CA ALA A 51 6.20 -0.10 -13.28
C ALA A 51 5.22 -1.07 -12.56
N THR A 52 5.15 -1.04 -11.23
CA THR A 52 4.19 -1.84 -10.46
C THR A 52 2.94 -0.99 -10.12
N PRO A 53 1.72 -1.47 -10.38
CA PRO A 53 0.48 -0.80 -9.94
C PRO A 53 0.46 -0.56 -8.43
N CYS A 54 -0.02 0.61 -8.04
CA CYS A 54 -0.14 1.05 -6.66
C CYS A 54 -1.58 1.43 -6.34
N PHE A 55 -2.05 1.02 -5.17
CA PHE A 55 -3.41 1.24 -4.70
C PHE A 55 -3.40 1.75 -3.26
N ALA A 56 -4.29 2.68 -2.92
CA ALA A 56 -4.56 3.07 -1.53
C ALA A 56 -5.84 2.41 -1.04
N ARG A 57 -5.79 1.82 0.16
CA ARG A 57 -6.98 1.30 0.83
C ARG A 57 -7.11 1.90 2.22
N TRP A 58 -8.30 2.38 2.53
CA TRP A 58 -8.63 2.83 3.88
C TRP A 58 -9.17 1.64 4.70
N LEU A 59 -8.56 1.35 5.85
CA LEU A 59 -9.02 0.30 6.77
C LEU A 59 -10.07 0.78 7.77
N GLY A 60 -10.15 2.09 8.05
CA GLY A 60 -10.98 2.57 9.17
C GLY A 60 -10.55 1.97 10.50
N ASP A 61 -11.43 1.14 11.09
CA ASP A 61 -11.20 0.42 12.36
C ASP A 61 -10.80 -1.06 12.14
N ASP A 62 -10.67 -1.52 10.88
CA ASP A 62 -10.21 -2.89 10.57
C ASP A 62 -8.75 -3.10 11.01
N PRO A 63 -8.40 -4.34 11.41
CA PRO A 63 -7.04 -4.64 11.81
C PRO A 63 -6.06 -4.55 10.64
N ILE A 64 -4.82 -4.20 10.96
CA ILE A 64 -3.70 -4.25 10.01
C ILE A 64 -3.56 -5.70 9.49
N PRO A 65 -3.32 -5.91 8.18
CA PRO A 65 -3.12 -7.24 7.64
C PRO A 65 -2.00 -7.99 8.35
N ALA A 66 -2.17 -9.29 8.55
CA ALA A 66 -1.18 -10.13 9.22
C ALA A 66 0.20 -10.04 8.53
N GLY A 67 1.26 -9.95 9.33
CA GLY A 67 2.63 -9.81 8.83
C GLY A 67 3.02 -8.40 8.37
N CYS A 68 2.08 -7.44 8.42
CA CYS A 68 2.40 -6.04 8.22
C CYS A 68 2.64 -5.32 9.55
N GLU A 69 3.54 -4.34 9.52
CA GLU A 69 3.79 -3.37 10.58
C GLU A 69 3.46 -1.95 10.11
N VAL A 70 3.18 -1.04 11.03
CA VAL A 70 2.89 0.37 10.69
C VAL A 70 4.19 1.14 10.60
N ALA A 71 4.42 1.80 9.47
CA ALA A 71 5.50 2.76 9.31
C ALA A 71 4.95 4.19 9.19
N PRO A 72 5.54 5.18 9.86
CA PRO A 72 5.31 6.59 9.56
C PRO A 72 5.80 6.88 8.13
N LEU A 73 5.04 7.66 7.35
CA LEU A 73 5.41 8.05 5.97
C LEU A 73 6.80 8.68 5.85
N ARG A 74 7.28 9.34 6.91
CA ARG A 74 8.60 10.01 6.96
C ARG A 74 9.79 9.06 7.17
N GLN A 75 9.57 7.75 7.29
CA GLN A 75 10.61 6.75 7.57
C GLN A 75 10.81 5.75 6.42
N LEU A 76 10.26 6.05 5.24
CA LEU A 76 10.38 5.24 4.03
C LEU A 76 11.37 5.86 3.04
#